data_AF-Q2SX98-F1
#
_entry.id   AF-Q2SX98-F1
#
_cell.length_a   1.000
_cell.length_b   1.000
_cell.length_c   1.000
_cell.angle_alpha   90.00
_cell.angle_beta   90.00
_cell.angle_gamma   90.00
#
_symmetry.space_group_name_H-M   'P 1'
#
loop_
_entity.id
_entity.type
_entity.pdbx_description
1 polymer ?
#
loop_
_entity_poly.entity_id
_entity_poly.type
_entity_poly.pdbx_seq_one_letter_code
_entity_poly.pdbx_strand_id
1 'polypeptide(L)'
;MHAGAERSSVSARGGRQLCIQRRRERLLRQHDGEALQRGRPARRVPRDQRSRRRPPAMGNGAGPGVARFGEAAGGRARDLRAGAVMPKAASYLLAALLGMAAGAGAEYLISAHRLADEQAARALDAQRHAEALGTISRAALDAEQRAIAAHDAAASAVAAVDQRTTKERNEHEAESRSLRAALAAGTERLRVAVRHCTAAGGDGVPGASSATGVGDGAAAYADVDAAVAERVFGVAGDDQREIDKLTALQGYVCAVRPETPGCDQK
;
A
#
# COMPACT_ATOMS: atom_id res chain seq x y z
N MET A 1 -34.22 49.90 -27.23
CA MET A 1 -33.87 49.79 -25.80
C MET A 1 -33.92 48.32 -25.36
N HIS A 2 -32.98 47.47 -25.77
CA HIS A 2 -32.82 46.09 -25.26
C HIS A 2 -31.41 45.59 -25.60
N ALA A 3 -30.38 46.02 -24.84
CA ALA A 3 -29.01 45.50 -25.05
C ALA A 3 -28.12 45.65 -23.81
N GLY A 4 -28.70 45.52 -22.61
CA GLY A 4 -28.00 45.69 -21.33
C GLY A 4 -27.70 44.40 -20.55
N ALA A 5 -28.18 43.23 -21.00
CA ALA A 5 -28.22 42.04 -20.14
C ALA A 5 -27.06 41.03 -20.35
N GLU A 6 -26.41 40.98 -21.51
CA GLU A 6 -25.50 39.86 -21.81
C GLU A 6 -24.05 40.05 -21.35
N ARG A 7 -23.56 41.29 -21.21
CA ARG A 7 -22.17 41.57 -20.77
C ARG A 7 -21.90 41.22 -19.30
N SER A 8 -22.95 41.00 -18.50
CA SER A 8 -22.80 40.59 -17.10
C SER A 8 -22.52 39.08 -16.95
N SER A 9 -22.77 38.28 -17.98
CA SER A 9 -22.71 36.81 -17.88
C SER A 9 -21.30 36.21 -18.06
N VAL A 10 -20.42 36.87 -18.82
CA VAL A 10 -19.06 36.34 -19.13
C VAL A 10 -18.07 36.64 -18.00
N SER A 11 -18.14 37.83 -17.39
CA SER A 11 -17.37 38.16 -16.17
C SER A 11 -17.77 37.28 -14.97
N ALA A 12 -19.06 36.91 -14.89
CA ALA A 12 -19.57 36.01 -13.86
C ALA A 12 -19.13 34.53 -14.03
N ARG A 13 -18.68 34.10 -15.22
CA ARG A 13 -18.17 32.72 -15.42
C ARG A 13 -16.71 32.57 -14.98
N GLY A 14 -15.85 33.56 -15.27
CA GLY A 14 -14.46 33.57 -14.79
C GLY A 14 -14.34 33.64 -13.27
N GLY A 15 -15.19 34.46 -12.63
CA GLY A 15 -15.25 34.54 -11.16
C GLY A 15 -15.72 33.25 -10.48
N ARG A 16 -16.63 32.48 -11.10
CA ARG A 16 -17.12 31.20 -10.56
C ARG A 16 -16.06 30.10 -10.63
N GLN A 17 -15.29 30.02 -11.72
CA GLN A 17 -14.19 29.06 -11.81
C GLN A 17 -13.08 29.33 -10.78
N LEU A 18 -12.74 30.60 -10.54
CA LEU A 18 -11.78 30.98 -9.51
C LEU A 18 -12.28 30.67 -8.09
N CYS A 19 -13.59 30.81 -7.85
CA CYS A 19 -14.20 30.50 -6.55
C CYS A 19 -14.24 28.99 -6.28
N ILE A 20 -14.49 28.17 -7.31
CA ILE A 20 -14.47 26.70 -7.21
C ILE A 20 -13.04 26.20 -6.94
N GLN A 21 -12.03 26.75 -7.63
CA GLN A 21 -10.62 26.39 -7.40
C GLN A 21 -10.17 26.72 -5.96
N ARG A 22 -10.46 27.93 -5.46
CA ARG A 22 -10.11 28.31 -4.08
C ARG A 22 -10.88 27.54 -3.00
N ARG A 23 -12.06 26.99 -3.32
CA ARG A 23 -12.81 26.13 -2.38
C ARG A 23 -12.21 24.72 -2.34
N ARG A 24 -11.74 24.21 -3.47
CA ARG A 24 -11.04 22.92 -3.58
C ARG A 24 -9.71 22.92 -2.81
N GLU A 25 -8.91 23.98 -2.94
CA GLU A 25 -7.66 24.12 -2.16
C GLU A 25 -7.88 24.19 -0.64
N ARG A 26 -8.98 24.83 -0.20
CA ARG A 26 -9.33 24.86 1.23
C ARG A 26 -9.77 23.51 1.78
N LEU A 27 -10.49 22.72 0.99
CA LEU A 27 -10.92 21.37 1.39
C LEU A 27 -9.74 20.40 1.46
N LEU A 28 -8.78 20.49 0.54
CA LEU A 28 -7.57 19.68 0.58
C LEU A 28 -6.71 19.98 1.83
N ARG A 29 -6.53 21.27 2.18
CA ARG A 29 -5.83 21.64 3.42
C ARG A 29 -6.55 21.22 4.71
N GLN A 30 -7.89 21.12 4.69
CA GLN A 30 -8.65 20.62 5.84
C GLN A 30 -8.48 19.10 6.03
N HIS A 31 -8.42 18.34 4.93
CA HIS A 31 -8.25 16.89 4.99
C HIS A 31 -6.85 16.47 5.47
N ASP A 32 -5.80 17.21 5.07
CA ASP A 32 -4.42 16.95 5.51
C ASP A 32 -4.21 17.29 7.01
N GLY A 33 -5.00 18.23 7.55
CA GLY A 33 -4.98 18.58 8.97
C GLY A 33 -5.58 17.51 9.89
N GLU A 34 -6.58 16.75 9.43
CA GLU A 34 -7.19 15.65 10.21
C GLU A 34 -6.37 14.35 10.16
N ALA A 35 -5.64 14.10 9.07
CA ALA A 35 -4.77 12.93 8.95
C ALA A 35 -3.57 12.97 9.93
N LEU A 36 -3.08 14.17 10.28
CA LEU A 36 -1.98 14.34 11.23
C LEU A 36 -2.38 14.20 12.71
N GLN A 37 -3.67 14.27 13.05
CA GLN A 37 -4.13 14.16 14.46
C GLN A 37 -4.49 12.72 14.89
N ARG A 38 -4.80 11.81 13.97
CA ARG A 38 -5.12 10.41 14.31
C ARG A 38 -3.93 9.44 14.31
N GLY A 39 -2.73 9.91 13.94
CA GLY A 39 -1.55 9.07 13.72
C GLY A 39 -0.40 9.23 14.72
N ARG A 40 -0.64 9.59 15.99
CA ARG A 40 0.42 9.57 17.03
C ARG A 40 0.38 8.26 17.84
N PRO A 41 1.16 7.21 17.49
CA PRO A 41 1.48 6.17 18.44
C PRO A 41 2.51 6.71 19.44
N ALA A 42 2.03 7.06 20.63
CA ALA A 42 2.89 7.14 21.80
C ALA A 42 3.25 5.72 22.25
N ARG A 43 4.53 5.35 22.17
CA ARG A 43 5.30 4.83 23.33
C ARG A 43 6.73 4.50 22.94
N ARG A 44 7.63 5.27 23.57
CA ARG A 44 9.04 4.95 23.77
C ARG A 44 9.15 3.56 24.40
N VAL A 45 9.93 2.68 23.78
CA VAL A 45 10.54 1.53 24.47
C VAL A 45 12.03 1.86 24.60
N PRO A 46 12.59 1.89 25.82
CA PRO A 46 14.00 2.18 26.01
C PRO A 46 14.84 0.99 25.55
N ARG A 47 15.79 1.26 24.65
CA ARG A 47 16.96 0.40 24.43
C ARG A 47 17.95 0.69 25.55
N ASP A 48 18.00 -0.16 26.57
CA ASP A 48 19.27 -0.55 27.17
C ASP A 48 19.16 -1.81 28.05
N GLN A 49 20.27 -2.55 28.14
CA GLN A 49 20.60 -3.64 29.06
C GLN A 49 20.04 -5.06 28.79
N ARG A 50 20.85 -5.89 28.13
CA ARG A 50 21.65 -6.95 28.79
C ARG A 50 22.36 -7.84 27.78
N SER A 51 23.56 -7.40 27.37
CA SER A 51 24.65 -8.31 27.07
C SER A 51 25.24 -8.82 28.38
N ARG A 52 24.90 -10.05 28.79
CA ARG A 52 25.73 -10.92 29.67
C ARG A 52 24.98 -12.21 30.03
N ARG A 53 25.73 -13.32 29.90
CA ARG A 53 25.53 -14.71 30.41
C ARG A 53 25.16 -15.69 29.29
N ARG A 54 26.17 -16.32 28.68
CA ARG A 54 26.76 -17.62 29.05
C ARG A 54 25.74 -18.76 28.95
N PRO A 55 25.88 -19.71 28.00
CA PRO A 55 25.17 -20.98 28.06
C PRO A 55 25.83 -21.91 29.09
N PRO A 56 25.07 -22.60 29.95
CA PRO A 56 25.58 -23.80 30.61
C PRO A 56 25.40 -25.02 29.69
N ALA A 57 26.49 -25.75 29.51
CA ALA A 57 26.48 -27.15 29.14
C ALA A 57 25.78 -27.97 30.25
N MET A 58 24.80 -28.76 29.86
CA MET A 58 24.21 -29.89 30.60
C MET A 58 23.66 -30.77 29.47
N GLY A 59 24.14 -31.98 29.19
CA GLY A 59 24.41 -33.07 30.12
C GLY A 59 23.56 -34.23 29.60
N ASN A 60 24.14 -35.03 28.70
CA ASN A 60 23.51 -36.23 28.15
C ASN A 60 23.38 -37.29 29.26
N GLY A 61 22.26 -37.26 29.97
CA GLY A 61 21.82 -38.33 30.88
C GLY A 61 20.82 -39.24 30.17
N ALA A 62 21.31 -40.12 29.30
CA ALA A 62 20.53 -41.24 28.80
C ALA A 62 20.41 -42.28 29.92
N GLY A 63 19.33 -42.21 30.69
CA GLY A 63 18.95 -43.26 31.64
C GLY A 63 18.43 -44.51 30.92
N PRO A 64 18.69 -45.71 31.47
CA PRO A 64 18.36 -46.97 30.80
C PRO A 64 16.87 -47.29 30.87
N GLY A 65 16.34 -47.72 29.72
CA GLY A 65 15.01 -48.29 29.59
C GLY A 65 14.92 -49.63 30.31
N VAL A 66 13.97 -49.72 31.23
CA VAL A 66 13.48 -50.95 31.82
C VAL A 66 12.36 -51.51 30.94
N ALA A 67 12.61 -52.64 30.27
CA ALA A 67 11.55 -53.55 29.82
C ALA A 67 12.10 -54.97 29.66
N ARG A 68 11.52 -55.86 30.48
CA ARG A 68 11.53 -57.33 30.47
C ARG A 68 11.52 -57.97 29.09
N PHE A 69 12.15 -59.15 28.95
CA PHE A 69 11.54 -60.37 28.40
C PHE A 69 12.46 -61.61 28.58
N GLY A 70 11.85 -62.78 28.87
CA GLY A 70 12.38 -64.15 28.68
C GLY A 70 13.32 -64.66 29.78
N GLU A 71 12.94 -65.55 30.70
CA GLU A 71 12.58 -66.96 30.49
C GLU A 71 13.70 -67.79 29.84
N ALA A 72 14.44 -68.59 30.64
CA ALA A 72 14.84 -69.95 30.32
C ALA A 72 15.58 -70.62 31.49
N ALA A 73 15.25 -71.90 31.66
CA ALA A 73 15.68 -72.83 32.69
C ALA A 73 17.19 -73.10 32.78
N GLY A 74 17.61 -73.66 33.92
CA GLY A 74 18.63 -74.71 33.90
C GLY A 74 19.70 -74.66 35.00
N GLY A 75 19.45 -75.39 36.08
CA GLY A 75 20.46 -76.33 36.55
C GLY A 75 21.17 -76.05 37.88
N ARG A 76 21.27 -77.15 38.62
CA ARG A 76 22.20 -77.49 39.70
C ARG A 76 21.83 -77.01 41.10
N ALA A 77 21.04 -77.88 41.73
CA ALA A 77 21.16 -78.23 43.13
C ALA A 77 22.64 -78.26 43.58
N ARG A 78 22.95 -77.44 44.58
CA ARG A 78 24.05 -77.69 45.51
C ARG A 78 23.51 -77.49 46.91
N ASP A 79 23.49 -78.59 47.63
CA ASP A 79 23.28 -78.68 49.07
C ASP A 79 24.14 -77.64 49.79
N LEU A 80 23.47 -76.66 50.41
CA LEU A 80 24.04 -75.89 51.49
C LEU A 80 23.13 -76.09 52.69
N ARG A 81 23.64 -76.95 53.58
CA ARG A 81 23.30 -77.15 54.98
C ARG A 81 22.45 -76.01 55.55
N ALA A 82 21.24 -76.39 55.95
CA ALA A 82 20.44 -75.69 56.94
C ALA A 82 21.25 -75.53 58.24
N GLY A 83 21.99 -74.43 58.35
CA GLY A 83 22.33 -73.85 59.63
C GLY A 83 21.07 -73.16 60.14
N ALA A 84 20.52 -73.64 61.25
CA ALA A 84 19.42 -73.02 61.96
C ALA A 84 19.78 -71.56 62.30
N VAL A 85 19.32 -70.62 61.48
CA VAL A 85 19.35 -69.20 61.82
C VAL A 85 18.13 -68.93 62.68
N MET A 86 18.40 -68.39 63.86
CA MET A 86 17.43 -67.95 64.85
C MET A 86 16.17 -67.30 64.25
N PRO A 87 14.98 -67.53 64.83
CA PRO A 87 13.69 -66.97 64.36
C PRO A 87 13.64 -65.43 64.27
N LYS A 88 14.63 -64.74 64.81
CA LYS A 88 14.77 -63.28 64.72
C LYS A 88 15.27 -62.79 63.35
N ALA A 89 16.09 -63.54 62.62
CA ALA A 89 16.62 -63.06 61.33
C ALA A 89 15.57 -63.10 60.21
N ALA A 90 14.67 -64.08 60.24
CA ALA A 90 13.57 -64.19 59.28
C ALA A 90 12.55 -63.06 59.42
N SER A 91 12.27 -62.61 60.65
CA SER A 91 11.35 -61.49 60.90
C SER A 91 11.92 -60.15 60.42
N TYR A 92 13.22 -59.91 60.56
CA TYR A 92 13.86 -58.71 60.01
C TYR A 92 13.85 -58.69 58.47
N LEU A 93 14.05 -59.84 57.82
CA LEU A 93 13.96 -59.93 56.35
C LEU A 93 12.54 -59.68 55.84
N LEU A 94 11.52 -60.24 56.48
CA LEU A 94 10.12 -59.97 56.17
C LEU A 94 9.77 -58.48 56.35
N ALA A 95 10.23 -57.88 57.45
CA ALA A 95 10.03 -56.45 57.71
C ALA A 95 10.73 -55.57 56.65
N ALA A 96 11.94 -55.94 56.23
CA ALA A 96 12.66 -55.23 55.18
C ALA A 96 11.94 -55.31 53.82
N LEU A 97 11.42 -56.47 53.45
CA LEU A 97 10.67 -56.65 52.20
C LEU A 97 9.33 -55.90 52.22
N LEU A 98 8.60 -55.93 53.33
CA LEU A 98 7.37 -55.15 53.52
C LEU A 98 7.65 -53.64 53.45
N GLY A 99 8.73 -53.17 54.05
CA GLY A 99 9.18 -51.78 53.97
C GLY A 99 9.50 -51.36 52.53
N MET A 100 10.22 -52.20 51.77
CA MET A 100 10.51 -51.94 50.37
C MET A 100 9.25 -51.92 49.49
N ALA A 101 8.34 -52.88 49.69
CA ALA A 101 7.09 -52.94 48.94
C ALA A 101 6.19 -51.72 49.22
N ALA A 102 6.09 -51.30 50.49
CA ALA A 102 5.37 -50.11 50.88
C ALA A 102 6.00 -48.83 50.30
N GLY A 103 7.34 -48.73 50.32
CA GLY A 103 8.08 -47.61 49.73
C GLY A 103 7.88 -47.49 48.22
N ALA A 104 7.96 -48.61 47.49
CA ALA A 104 7.73 -48.65 46.04
C ALA A 104 6.29 -48.27 45.67
N GLY A 105 5.30 -48.70 46.47
CA GLY A 105 3.90 -48.32 46.27
C GLY A 105 3.65 -46.82 46.50
N ALA A 106 4.25 -46.25 47.54
CA ALA A 106 4.14 -44.81 47.82
C ALA A 106 4.77 -43.96 46.72
N GLU A 107 5.97 -44.32 46.25
CA GLU A 107 6.67 -43.63 45.16
C GLU A 107 5.87 -43.67 43.85
N TYR A 108 5.26 -44.83 43.53
CA TYR A 108 4.42 -44.98 42.34
C TYR A 108 3.20 -44.06 42.36
N LEU A 109 2.49 -43.98 43.49
CA LEU A 109 1.32 -43.11 43.61
C LEU A 109 1.69 -41.62 43.47
N ILE A 110 2.78 -41.18 44.12
CA ILE A 110 3.29 -39.81 44.01
C ILE A 110 3.66 -39.50 42.56
N SER A 111 4.34 -40.42 41.89
CA SER A 111 4.75 -40.27 40.47
C SER A 111 3.55 -40.22 39.53
N ALA A 112 2.53 -41.05 39.76
CA ALA A 112 1.31 -41.07 38.97
C ALA A 112 0.52 -39.76 39.11
N HIS A 113 0.40 -39.23 40.33
CA HIS A 113 -0.23 -37.93 40.57
C HIS A 113 0.53 -36.79 39.89
N ARG A 114 1.87 -36.77 40.02
CA ARG A 114 2.72 -35.79 39.32
C ARG A 114 2.52 -35.81 37.81
N LEU A 115 2.48 -37.00 37.21
CA LEU A 115 2.27 -37.13 35.77
C LEU A 115 0.87 -36.65 35.34
N ALA A 116 -0.16 -36.96 36.13
CA ALA A 116 -1.52 -36.51 35.88
C ALA A 116 -1.64 -34.97 35.97
N ASP A 117 -1.02 -34.35 36.98
CA ASP A 117 -0.99 -32.90 37.15
C ASP A 117 -0.25 -32.20 35.98
N GLU A 118 0.88 -32.76 35.55
CA GLU A 118 1.60 -32.25 34.39
C GLU A 118 0.81 -32.37 33.09
N GLN A 119 0.10 -33.48 32.89
CA GLN A 119 -0.77 -33.66 31.72
C GLN A 119 -1.92 -32.65 31.74
N ALA A 120 -2.54 -32.42 32.89
CA ALA A 120 -3.59 -31.42 33.05
C ALA A 120 -3.07 -30.00 32.77
N ALA A 121 -1.88 -29.66 33.26
CA ALA A 121 -1.23 -28.38 32.98
C ALA A 121 -0.93 -28.20 31.47
N ARG A 122 -0.38 -29.23 30.81
CA ARG A 122 -0.13 -29.19 29.35
C ARG A 122 -1.41 -29.07 28.54
N ALA A 123 -2.50 -29.73 28.97
CA ALA A 123 -3.78 -29.64 28.28
C ALA A 123 -4.36 -28.22 28.37
N LEU A 124 -4.27 -27.57 29.53
CA LEU A 124 -4.68 -26.17 29.71
C LEU A 124 -3.84 -25.21 28.88
N ASP A 125 -2.52 -25.38 28.85
CA ASP A 125 -1.64 -24.55 28.05
C ASP A 125 -1.86 -24.76 26.55
N ALA A 126 -2.11 -25.98 26.10
CA ALA A 126 -2.47 -26.27 24.71
C ALA A 126 -3.78 -25.59 24.30
N GLN A 127 -4.80 -25.59 25.17
CA GLN A 127 -6.06 -24.88 24.93
C GLN A 127 -5.85 -23.37 24.83
N ARG A 128 -5.12 -22.77 25.79
CA ARG A 128 -4.79 -21.33 25.75
C ARG A 128 -4.00 -20.96 24.51
N HIS A 129 -3.07 -21.82 24.11
CA HIS A 129 -2.27 -21.58 22.91
C HIS A 129 -3.12 -21.66 21.63
N ALA A 130 -4.02 -22.64 21.54
CA ALA A 130 -4.96 -22.74 20.42
C ALA A 130 -5.90 -21.53 20.35
N GLU A 131 -6.40 -21.05 21.48
CA GLU A 131 -7.23 -19.83 21.54
C GLU A 131 -6.42 -18.60 21.13
N ALA A 132 -5.19 -18.45 21.64
CA ALA A 132 -4.30 -17.35 21.26
C ALA A 132 -4.02 -17.35 19.75
N LEU A 133 -3.67 -18.50 19.17
CA LEU A 133 -3.48 -18.61 17.72
C LEU A 133 -4.78 -18.29 16.96
N GLY A 134 -5.92 -18.78 17.42
CA GLY A 134 -7.21 -18.48 16.80
C GLY A 134 -7.60 -17.00 16.86
N THR A 135 -7.23 -16.26 17.91
CA THR A 135 -7.43 -14.80 17.98
C THR A 135 -6.50 -14.07 17.03
N ILE A 136 -5.22 -14.47 16.97
CA ILE A 136 -4.22 -13.89 16.07
C ILE A 136 -4.62 -14.11 14.60
N SER A 137 -5.01 -15.33 14.23
CA SER A 137 -5.44 -15.64 12.86
C SER A 137 -6.66 -14.84 12.44
N ARG A 138 -7.66 -14.68 13.32
CA ARG A 138 -8.83 -13.84 13.04
C ARG A 138 -8.45 -12.37 12.86
N ALA A 139 -7.58 -11.84 13.70
CA ALA A 139 -7.09 -10.48 13.59
C ALA A 139 -6.28 -10.25 12.30
N ALA A 140 -5.46 -11.25 11.90
CA ALA A 140 -4.71 -11.22 10.65
C ALA A 140 -5.64 -11.22 9.44
N LEU A 141 -6.64 -12.10 9.40
CA LEU A 141 -7.63 -12.16 8.31
C LEU A 141 -8.43 -10.86 8.19
N ASP A 142 -8.86 -10.28 9.31
CA ASP A 142 -9.56 -8.98 9.30
C ASP A 142 -8.66 -7.85 8.80
N ALA A 143 -7.37 -7.86 9.16
CA ALA A 143 -6.41 -6.88 8.66
C ALA A 143 -6.16 -7.03 7.14
N GLU A 144 -6.03 -8.26 6.64
CA GLU A 144 -5.90 -8.54 5.21
C GLU A 144 -7.14 -8.10 4.43
N GLN A 145 -8.34 -8.43 4.93
CA GLN A 145 -9.60 -8.02 4.30
C GLN A 145 -9.72 -6.49 4.23
N ARG A 146 -9.35 -5.78 5.29
CA ARG A 146 -9.33 -4.30 5.29
C ARG A 146 -8.31 -3.74 4.31
N ALA A 147 -7.14 -4.36 4.18
CA ALA A 147 -6.12 -3.94 3.23
C ALA A 147 -6.59 -4.14 1.77
N ILE A 148 -7.21 -5.28 1.47
CA ILE A 148 -7.78 -5.57 0.15
C ILE A 148 -8.90 -4.57 -0.18
N ALA A 149 -9.84 -4.35 0.73
CA ALA A 149 -10.92 -3.40 0.52
C ALA A 149 -10.42 -1.97 0.30
N ALA A 150 -9.37 -1.55 1.02
CA ALA A 150 -8.75 -0.25 0.81
C ALA A 150 -8.04 -0.16 -0.54
N HIS A 151 -7.35 -1.22 -0.97
CA HIS A 151 -6.71 -1.29 -2.27
C HIS A 151 -7.74 -1.22 -3.41
N ASP A 152 -8.84 -1.96 -3.32
CA ASP A 152 -9.91 -1.96 -4.31
C ASP A 152 -10.63 -0.61 -4.40
N ALA A 153 -10.83 0.05 -3.25
CA ALA A 153 -11.37 1.41 -3.20
C ALA A 153 -10.43 2.42 -3.87
N ALA A 154 -9.12 2.31 -3.63
CA ALA A 154 -8.13 3.16 -4.28
C ALA A 154 -8.06 2.91 -5.80
N ALA A 155 -8.01 1.63 -6.21
CA ALA A 155 -7.96 1.23 -7.62
C ALA A 155 -9.21 1.71 -8.38
N SER A 156 -10.41 1.56 -7.80
CA SER A 156 -11.65 2.06 -8.40
C SER A 156 -11.69 3.58 -8.50
N ALA A 157 -11.17 4.30 -7.49
CA ALA A 157 -11.06 5.76 -7.55
C ALA A 157 -10.11 6.23 -8.67
N VAL A 158 -8.95 5.58 -8.82
CA VAL A 158 -8.01 5.84 -9.91
C VAL A 158 -8.65 5.56 -11.27
N ALA A 159 -9.31 4.41 -11.43
CA ALA A 159 -9.98 4.06 -12.68
C ALA A 159 -11.08 5.05 -13.07
N ALA A 160 -11.84 5.58 -12.09
CA ALA A 160 -12.86 6.60 -12.35
C ALA A 160 -12.25 7.94 -12.81
N VAL A 161 -11.13 8.35 -12.22
CA VAL A 161 -10.39 9.54 -12.65
C VAL A 161 -9.82 9.34 -14.05
N ASP A 162 -9.20 8.19 -14.32
CA ASP A 162 -8.62 7.88 -15.63
C ASP A 162 -9.67 7.84 -16.73
N GLN A 163 -10.84 7.24 -16.46
CA GLN A 163 -11.96 7.23 -17.40
C GLN A 163 -12.41 8.65 -17.72
N ARG A 164 -12.56 9.49 -16.69
CA ARG A 164 -12.97 10.88 -16.85
C ARG A 164 -11.94 11.68 -17.64
N THR A 165 -10.67 11.60 -17.27
CA THR A 165 -9.58 12.32 -17.94
C THR A 165 -9.42 11.87 -19.38
N THR A 166 -9.56 10.57 -19.66
CA THR A 166 -9.52 10.05 -21.04
C THR A 166 -10.69 10.59 -21.86
N LYS A 167 -11.90 10.64 -21.29
CA LYS A 167 -13.06 11.23 -21.96
C LYS A 167 -12.86 12.71 -22.26
N GLU A 168 -12.47 13.51 -21.25
CA GLU A 168 -12.22 14.94 -21.41
C GLU A 168 -11.12 15.19 -22.46
N ARG A 169 -10.04 14.40 -22.45
CA ARG A 169 -8.99 14.47 -23.46
C ARG A 169 -9.52 14.19 -24.87
N ASN A 170 -10.28 13.11 -25.04
CA ASN A 170 -10.81 12.73 -26.35
C ASN A 170 -11.80 13.78 -26.89
N GLU A 171 -12.61 14.39 -26.02
CA GLU A 171 -13.51 15.48 -26.37
C GLU A 171 -12.73 16.71 -26.84
N HIS A 172 -11.70 17.13 -26.09
CA HIS A 172 -10.85 18.26 -26.48
C HIS A 172 -10.04 17.99 -27.76
N GLU A 173 -9.56 16.77 -27.97
CA GLU A 173 -8.87 16.38 -29.20
C GLU A 173 -9.82 16.36 -30.41
N ALA A 174 -11.07 15.93 -30.22
CA ALA A 174 -12.09 15.97 -31.26
C ALA A 174 -12.48 17.41 -31.61
N GLU A 175 -12.72 18.26 -30.60
CA GLU A 175 -13.01 19.69 -30.77
C GLU A 175 -11.86 20.40 -31.48
N SER A 176 -10.62 20.18 -31.04
CA SER A 176 -9.43 20.78 -31.67
C SER A 176 -9.28 20.34 -33.13
N ARG A 177 -9.53 19.06 -33.45
CA ARG A 177 -9.52 18.58 -34.84
C ARG A 177 -10.62 19.21 -35.68
N SER A 178 -11.82 19.38 -35.12
CA SER A 178 -12.93 20.04 -35.78
C SER A 178 -12.60 21.50 -36.11
N LEU A 179 -12.04 22.25 -35.15
CA LEU A 179 -11.63 23.64 -35.35
C LEU A 179 -10.53 23.77 -36.41
N ARG A 180 -9.53 22.89 -36.39
CA ARG A 180 -8.49 22.87 -37.46
C ARG A 180 -9.08 22.56 -38.83
N ALA A 181 -10.03 21.63 -38.91
CA ALA A 181 -10.73 21.32 -40.17
C ALA A 181 -11.58 22.51 -40.65
N ALA A 182 -12.26 23.21 -39.75
CA ALA A 182 -13.05 24.41 -40.07
C ALA A 182 -12.16 25.58 -40.56
N LEU A 183 -10.97 25.74 -39.96
CA LEU A 183 -9.96 26.70 -40.41
C LEU A 183 -9.42 26.34 -41.79
N ALA A 184 -9.09 25.07 -42.04
CA ALA A 184 -8.60 24.60 -43.34
C ALA A 184 -9.67 24.72 -44.45
N ALA A 185 -10.93 24.46 -44.12
CA ALA A 185 -12.07 24.64 -45.02
C ALA A 185 -12.44 26.12 -45.24
N GLY A 186 -11.86 27.05 -44.45
CA GLY A 186 -12.17 28.48 -44.49
C GLY A 186 -13.56 28.84 -43.95
N THR A 187 -14.26 27.91 -43.29
CA THR A 187 -15.56 28.15 -42.65
C THR A 187 -15.42 28.93 -41.35
N GLU A 188 -14.28 28.81 -40.68
CA GLU A 188 -13.85 29.69 -39.59
C GLU A 188 -12.59 30.47 -39.99
N ARG A 189 -12.37 31.64 -39.38
CA ARG A 189 -11.24 32.53 -39.68
C ARG A 189 -10.45 32.87 -38.43
N LEU A 190 -9.13 32.84 -38.54
CA LEU A 190 -8.23 33.27 -37.48
C LEU A 190 -8.04 34.78 -37.56
N ARG A 191 -8.41 35.49 -36.49
CA ARG A 191 -8.21 36.95 -36.37
C ARG A 191 -7.08 37.25 -35.39
N VAL A 192 -6.09 38.00 -35.85
CA VAL A 192 -4.89 38.34 -35.07
C VAL A 192 -4.84 39.85 -34.83
N ALA A 193 -4.49 40.27 -33.61
CA ALA A 193 -4.25 41.67 -33.30
C ALA A 193 -2.91 42.13 -33.89
N VAL A 194 -2.92 43.24 -34.61
CA VAL A 194 -1.76 43.82 -35.29
C VAL A 194 -1.50 45.21 -34.71
N ARG A 195 -0.25 45.48 -34.32
CA ARG A 195 0.15 46.78 -33.74
C ARG A 195 0.52 47.83 -34.80
N HIS A 196 0.99 47.41 -35.97
CA HIS A 196 1.38 48.28 -37.06
C HIS A 196 0.90 47.70 -38.39
N CYS A 197 -0.21 48.21 -38.92
CA CYS A 197 -0.65 47.91 -40.28
C CYS A 197 -0.18 49.03 -41.20
N THR A 198 0.87 48.81 -41.99
CA THR A 198 1.02 49.55 -43.25
C THR A 198 0.27 48.77 -44.32
N ALA A 199 -0.88 49.28 -44.76
CA ALA A 199 -1.55 48.75 -45.92
C ALA A 199 -0.55 48.78 -47.10
N ALA A 200 -0.11 47.62 -47.56
CA ALA A 200 0.59 47.55 -48.83
C ALA A 200 -0.35 48.10 -49.91
N GLY A 201 0.15 49.01 -50.73
CA GLY A 201 -0.59 49.71 -51.77
C GLY A 201 -1.35 48.75 -52.71
N GLY A 202 -2.34 49.32 -53.39
CA GLY A 202 -3.40 48.64 -54.13
C GLY A 202 -2.97 47.59 -55.16
N ASP A 203 -3.99 46.90 -55.64
CA ASP A 203 -4.01 45.95 -56.77
C ASP A 203 -4.09 44.46 -56.42
N GLY A 204 -4.67 44.13 -55.28
CA GLY A 204 -5.07 42.75 -54.98
C GLY A 204 -6.02 42.69 -53.80
N VAL A 205 -7.29 43.07 -54.00
CA VAL A 205 -8.33 42.98 -52.98
C VAL A 205 -8.92 41.56 -53.00
N PRO A 206 -8.75 40.70 -51.98
CA PRO A 206 -9.65 39.58 -51.77
C PRO A 206 -11.00 40.16 -51.32
N GLY A 207 -12.06 39.79 -52.03
CA GLY A 207 -13.39 40.36 -51.90
C GLY A 207 -13.99 40.30 -50.49
N ALA A 208 -14.83 41.30 -50.23
CA ALA A 208 -15.74 41.46 -49.10
C ALA A 208 -15.08 41.61 -47.71
N SER A 209 -14.65 42.84 -47.42
CA SER A 209 -14.63 43.37 -46.06
C SER A 209 -16.06 43.35 -45.49
N SER A 210 -16.39 42.34 -44.70
CA SER A 210 -17.63 42.31 -43.93
C SER A 210 -17.46 43.11 -42.64
N ALA A 211 -18.41 44.02 -42.42
CA ALA A 211 -18.56 44.96 -41.33
C ALA A 211 -17.88 44.62 -39.99
N THR A 212 -17.13 45.61 -39.53
CA THR A 212 -16.65 45.90 -38.18
C THR A 212 -17.60 45.43 -37.05
N GLY A 213 -17.21 44.34 -36.39
CA GLY A 213 -17.59 44.10 -35.00
C GLY A 213 -16.77 45.03 -34.10
N VAL A 214 -17.45 45.84 -33.30
CA VAL A 214 -16.90 46.89 -32.42
C VAL A 214 -15.91 46.29 -31.40
N GLY A 215 -14.64 46.21 -31.80
CA GLY A 215 -13.51 46.14 -30.88
C GLY A 215 -13.27 47.51 -30.26
N ASP A 216 -12.65 47.53 -29.09
CA ASP A 216 -12.24 48.65 -28.25
C ASP A 216 -11.22 49.62 -28.90
N GLY A 217 -11.33 49.90 -30.20
CA GLY A 217 -10.72 51.04 -30.91
C GLY A 217 -9.19 51.16 -30.91
N ALA A 218 -8.46 50.37 -30.12
CA ALA A 218 -7.05 50.56 -29.81
C ALA A 218 -6.12 49.55 -30.53
N ALA A 219 -6.66 48.45 -31.07
CA ALA A 219 -5.91 47.45 -31.81
C ALA A 219 -6.48 47.24 -33.22
N ALA A 220 -5.63 47.32 -34.24
CA ALA A 220 -5.99 46.85 -35.58
C ALA A 220 -6.02 45.31 -35.55
N TYR A 221 -6.92 44.70 -36.31
CA TYR A 221 -7.00 43.24 -36.44
C TYR A 221 -6.90 42.85 -37.91
N ALA A 222 -6.17 41.76 -38.20
CA ALA A 222 -6.08 41.18 -39.52
C ALA A 222 -6.60 39.74 -39.49
N ASP A 223 -7.37 39.37 -40.50
CA ASP A 223 -7.75 37.98 -40.72
C ASP A 223 -6.62 37.28 -41.48
N VAL A 224 -6.25 36.09 -41.02
CA VAL A 224 -5.19 35.27 -41.63
C VAL A 224 -5.81 34.39 -42.73
N ASP A 225 -5.15 34.32 -43.88
CA ASP A 225 -5.52 33.41 -44.97
C ASP A 225 -5.58 31.95 -44.49
N ALA A 226 -6.56 31.17 -44.97
CA ALA A 226 -6.80 29.81 -44.52
C ALA A 226 -5.59 28.88 -44.75
N ALA A 227 -4.91 28.99 -45.89
CA ALA A 227 -3.73 28.19 -46.19
C ALA A 227 -2.52 28.60 -45.34
N VAL A 228 -2.40 29.89 -45.00
CA VAL A 228 -1.38 30.38 -44.06
C VAL A 228 -1.66 29.87 -42.65
N ALA A 229 -2.91 29.96 -42.18
CA ALA A 229 -3.33 29.49 -40.87
C ALA A 229 -3.09 27.98 -40.71
N GLU A 230 -3.48 27.18 -41.70
CA GLU A 230 -3.24 25.73 -41.73
C GLU A 230 -1.75 25.40 -41.57
N ARG A 231 -0.88 26.05 -42.36
CA ARG A 231 0.58 25.81 -42.27
C ARG A 231 1.14 26.16 -40.89
N VAL A 232 0.72 27.27 -40.29
CA VAL A 232 1.18 27.68 -38.96
C VAL A 232 0.76 26.66 -37.90
N PHE A 233 -0.50 26.19 -37.93
CA PHE A 233 -0.96 25.17 -37.00
C PHE A 233 -0.33 23.79 -37.26
N GLY A 234 0.03 23.48 -38.51
CA GLY A 234 0.81 22.28 -38.86
C GLY A 234 2.17 22.27 -38.19
N VAL A 235 2.96 23.33 -38.38
CA VAL A 235 4.29 23.49 -37.75
C VAL A 235 4.18 23.43 -36.22
N ALA A 236 3.24 24.17 -35.63
CA ALA A 236 3.04 24.14 -34.18
C ALA A 236 2.66 22.74 -33.66
N GLY A 237 1.93 21.96 -34.45
CA GLY A 237 1.58 20.58 -34.11
C GLY A 237 2.78 19.62 -34.16
N ASP A 238 3.65 19.78 -35.14
CA ASP A 238 4.90 19.00 -35.25
C ASP A 238 5.89 19.38 -34.14
N ASP A 239 6.07 20.67 -33.88
CA ASP A 239 6.91 21.17 -32.78
C ASP A 239 6.43 20.63 -31.43
N GLN A 240 5.13 20.66 -31.17
CA GLN A 240 4.56 20.11 -29.94
C GLN A 240 4.85 18.61 -29.81
N ARG A 241 4.76 17.85 -30.91
CA ARG A 241 5.08 16.42 -30.92
C ARG A 241 6.54 16.16 -30.55
N GLU A 242 7.48 16.97 -31.04
CA GLU A 242 8.89 16.82 -30.69
C GLU A 242 9.16 17.23 -29.24
N ILE A 243 8.50 18.29 -28.73
CA ILE A 243 8.56 18.69 -27.32
C ILE A 243 8.04 17.58 -26.41
N ASP A 244 6.94 16.92 -26.77
CA ASP A 244 6.37 15.82 -25.99
C ASP A 244 7.35 14.63 -25.92
N LYS A 245 8.01 14.29 -27.04
CA LYS A 245 9.04 13.24 -27.06
C LYS A 245 10.21 13.58 -26.14
N LEU A 246 10.72 14.80 -26.21
CA LEU A 246 11.83 15.25 -25.35
C LEU A 246 11.42 15.23 -23.87
N THR A 247 10.21 15.69 -23.57
CA THR A 247 9.66 15.69 -22.21
C THR A 247 9.52 14.28 -21.66
N ALA A 248 9.07 13.32 -22.48
CA ALA A 248 8.99 11.91 -22.09
C ALA A 248 10.38 11.32 -21.81
N LEU A 249 11.37 11.63 -22.65
CA LEU A 249 12.76 11.18 -22.45
C LEU A 249 13.37 11.80 -21.18
N GLN A 250 13.17 13.10 -20.95
CA GLN A 250 13.62 13.77 -19.73
C GLN A 250 12.96 13.17 -18.48
N GLY A 251 11.65 12.92 -18.54
CA GLY A 251 10.92 12.26 -17.47
C GLY A 251 11.45 10.87 -17.15
N TYR A 252 11.76 10.07 -18.18
CA TYR A 252 12.37 8.76 -18.01
C TYR A 252 13.77 8.85 -17.38
N VAL A 253 14.62 9.76 -17.85
CA VAL A 253 15.96 9.96 -17.30
C VAL A 253 15.89 10.35 -15.82
N CYS A 254 15.01 11.28 -15.44
CA CYS A 254 14.85 11.69 -14.05
C CYS A 254 14.27 10.58 -13.16
N ALA A 255 13.42 9.69 -13.69
CA ALA A 255 12.91 8.55 -12.94
C ALA A 255 13.99 7.50 -12.62
N VAL A 256 14.97 7.32 -13.51
CA VAL A 256 16.03 6.31 -13.37
C VAL A 256 17.29 6.87 -12.70
N ARG A 257 17.62 8.16 -12.93
CA ARG A 257 18.80 8.85 -12.40
C ARG A 257 18.41 10.20 -11.79
N PRO A 258 17.83 10.21 -10.59
CA PRO A 258 17.34 11.43 -9.94
C PRO A 258 18.44 12.45 -9.68
N GLU A 259 19.69 12.03 -9.53
CA GLU A 259 20.87 12.88 -9.32
C GLU A 259 21.31 13.68 -10.56
N THR A 260 20.64 13.51 -11.71
CA THR A 260 20.96 14.24 -12.93
C THR A 260 20.63 15.73 -12.74
N PRO A 261 21.57 16.67 -13.02
CA PRO A 261 21.29 18.10 -12.92
C PRO A 261 20.08 18.50 -13.78
N GLY A 262 19.08 19.11 -13.14
CA GLY A 262 17.81 19.49 -13.77
C GLY A 262 16.62 18.57 -13.45
N CYS A 263 16.83 17.46 -12.75
CA CYS A 263 15.75 16.58 -12.28
C CYS A 263 15.12 16.99 -10.95
N ASP A 264 15.71 17.97 -10.25
CA ASP A 264 15.24 18.46 -8.94
C ASP A 264 14.06 19.45 -9.03
N GLN A 265 13.61 19.80 -10.24
CA GLN A 265 12.48 20.70 -10.45
C GLN A 265 11.22 19.93 -10.81
N LYS A 266 10.58 19.30 -9.82
CA LYS A 266 9.16 18.95 -9.91
C LYS A 266 8.50 18.89 -8.55
#